data_AF-A0A925VW79-F1
#
_entry.id   AF-A0A925VW79-F1
#
_cell.length_a   1.000
_cell.length_b   1.000
_cell.length_c   1.000
_cell.angle_alpha   90.00
_cell.angle_beta   90.00
_cell.angle_gamma   90.00
#
_symmetry.space_group_name_H-M   'P 1'
#
loop_
_entity.id
_entity.type
_entity.pdbx_description
1 polymer ?
#
loop_
_entity_poly.entity_id
_entity_poly.type
_entity_poly.pdbx_seq_one_letter_code
_entity_poly.pdbx_strand_id
1 'polypeptide(L)' 'MVSTELQQMLAEKINATTRTVPSGHLPMLSYPEQVAAFIVEAAQQVGSR' A
#
# COMPACT_ATOMS: atom_id res chain seq x y z
N MET A 1 -14.35 3.80 7.09
CA MET A 1 -13.20 3.97 6.18
C MET A 1 -12.21 4.88 6.90
N VAL A 2 -10.94 4.50 7.05
CA VAL A 2 -9.91 5.36 7.69
C VAL A 2 -9.63 6.53 6.73
N SER A 3 -9.53 7.76 7.22
CA SER A 3 -9.24 8.90 6.33
C SER A 3 -7.88 8.75 5.66
N THR A 4 -7.76 9.21 4.42
CA THR A 4 -6.51 9.15 3.66
C THR A 4 -5.38 9.91 4.37
N GLU A 5 -5.70 11.05 4.97
CA GLU A 5 -4.75 11.84 5.75
C GLU A 5 -4.18 11.05 6.95
N LEU A 6 -5.03 10.36 7.71
CA LEU A 6 -4.55 9.52 8.82
C LEU A 6 -3.70 8.34 8.33
N GLN A 7 -4.04 7.74 7.18
CA GLN A 7 -3.22 6.69 6.58
C GLN A 7 -1.82 7.20 6.21
N GLN A 8 -1.74 8.40 5.61
CA GLN A 8 -0.47 9.04 5.25
C GLN A 8 0.37 9.38 6.48
N MET A 9 -0.23 10.04 7.49
CA MET A 9 0.46 10.38 8.74
C MET A 9 1.05 9.15 9.43
N LEU A 10 0.29 8.04 9.47
CA LEU A 10 0.77 6.80 10.08
C LEU A 10 1.89 6.15 9.28
N ALA A 11 1.80 6.16 7.94
CA ALA A 11 2.83 5.61 7.09
C ALA A 11 4.16 6.40 7.18
N GLU A 12 4.08 7.73 7.21
CA GLU A 12 5.23 8.61 7.43
C GLU A 12 5.90 8.34 8.77
N LYS A 13 5.11 8.23 9.85
CA LYS A 13 5.62 7.95 11.21
C LYS A 13 6.47 6.68 11.28
N ILE A 14 6.16 5.66 10.48
CA ILE A 14 6.90 4.39 10.47
C ILE A 14 7.88 4.26 9.31
N ASN A 15 8.09 5.32 8.51
CA ASN A 15 8.91 5.30 7.30
C ASN A 15 8.50 4.19 6.31
N ALA A 16 7.19 3.97 6.14
CA ALA A 16 6.67 2.98 5.20
C ALA A 16 6.68 3.50 3.76
N THR A 17 6.96 2.60 2.81
CA THR A 17 6.68 2.83 1.39
C THR A 17 5.18 2.74 1.14
N THR A 18 4.60 3.71 0.45
CA THR A 18 3.16 3.77 0.17
C THR A 18 2.87 3.87 -1.32
N ARG A 19 1.68 3.42 -1.72
CA ARG A 19 1.10 3.63 -3.05
C ARG A 19 -0.38 3.98 -2.91
N THR A 20 -0.77 5.11 -3.47
CA THR A 20 -2.16 5.56 -3.46
C THR A 20 -2.95 4.85 -4.55
N VAL A 21 -4.09 4.27 -4.19
CA VAL A 21 -5.01 3.61 -5.13
C VAL A 21 -6.39 4.26 -5.01
N PRO A 22 -7.01 4.73 -6.10
CA PRO A 22 -8.32 5.40 -6.07
C PRO A 22 -9.45 4.39 -5.82
N SER A 23 -9.53 3.88 -4.59
CA SER A 23 -10.39 2.79 -4.15
C SER A 23 -11.11 3.13 -2.85
N GLY A 24 -12.08 2.28 -2.48
CA GLY A 24 -12.78 2.35 -1.19
C GLY A 24 -12.13 1.50 -0.11
N HIS A 25 -12.94 0.80 0.68
CA HIS A 25 -12.45 0.02 1.82
C HIS A 25 -11.59 -1.19 1.42
N LEU A 26 -11.87 -1.80 0.27
CA LEU A 26 -11.30 -3.08 -0.16
C LEU A 26 -10.58 -2.97 -1.52
N PRO A 27 -9.38 -2.36 -1.58
CA PRO A 27 -8.62 -2.17 -2.82
C PRO A 27 -8.26 -3.48 -3.52
N MET A 28 -8.08 -4.58 -2.78
CA MET A 28 -7.78 -5.90 -3.34
C MET A 28 -8.93 -6.48 -4.18
N LEU A 29 -10.17 -5.97 -4.03
CA LEU A 29 -11.31 -6.40 -4.83
C LEU A 29 -11.50 -5.54 -6.09
N SER A 30 -11.28 -4.22 -5.98
CA SER A 30 -11.47 -3.31 -7.12
C SER A 30 -10.21 -3.14 -7.99
N TYR A 31 -9.02 -3.30 -7.41
CA TYR A 31 -7.73 -3.19 -8.10
C TYR A 31 -6.78 -4.35 -7.71
N PRO A 32 -7.18 -5.61 -7.90
CA PRO A 32 -6.40 -6.78 -7.48
C PRO A 32 -4.97 -6.78 -8.06
N GLU A 33 -4.82 -6.41 -9.34
CA GLU A 33 -3.52 -6.39 -10.02
C GLU A 33 -2.55 -5.37 -9.42
N GLN A 34 -3.03 -4.16 -9.09
CA GLN A 34 -2.18 -3.11 -8.49
C GLN A 34 -1.72 -3.50 -7.10
N VAL A 35 -2.61 -4.11 -6.30
CA VAL A 35 -2.27 -4.61 -4.97
C VAL A 35 -1.27 -5.77 -5.06
N ALA A 36 -1.49 -6.72 -5.97
CA ALA A 36 -0.57 -7.84 -6.18
C ALA A 36 0.82 -7.37 -6.63
N ALA A 37 0.90 -6.44 -7.59
CA ALA A 37 2.17 -5.87 -8.04
C ALA A 37 2.93 -5.18 -6.89
N PHE A 38 2.24 -4.39 -6.07
CA PHE A 38 2.86 -3.72 -4.93
C PHE A 38 3.43 -4.71 -3.89
N ILE A 39 2.72 -5.83 -3.64
CA ILE A 39 3.22 -6.89 -2.74
C ILE A 39 4.45 -7.58 -3.33
N VAL A 40 4.46 -7.89 -4.63
CA VAL A 40 5.61 -8.52 -5.31
C VAL A 40 6.84 -7.60 -5.27
N GLU A 41 6.67 -6.31 -5.57
CA GLU A 41 7.72 -5.30 -5.47
C GLU A 41 8.31 -5.25 -4.04
N ALA A 42 7.46 -5.24 -3.02
CA ALA A 42 7.89 -5.25 -1.63
C ALA A 42 8.65 -6.54 -1.26
N ALA A 43 8.16 -7.71 -1.69
CA ALA A 43 8.81 -9.00 -1.43
C ALA A 43 10.21 -9.09 -2.06
N GLN A 44 10.38 -8.56 -3.28
CA GLN A 44 11.68 -8.50 -3.95
C GLN A 44 12.70 -7.65 -3.18
N GLN A 45 12.27 -6.56 -2.55
CA GLN A 45 13.14 -5.71 -1.73
C GLN A 45 13.56 -6.38 -0.41
N VAL A 46 12.74 -7.28 0.15
CA VAL A 46 13.10 -8.05 1.35
C VAL A 46 14.15 -9.10 1.04
N GLY A 47 14.03 -9.82 -0.09
CA GLY A 47 14.96 -10.88 -0.49
C GLY A 47 16.30 -10.39 -1.05
N SER A 48 16.44 -9.09 -1.33
CA SER A 48 17.66 -8.47 -1.87
C SER A 48 18.54 -7.83 -0.80
N ARG A 49 18.22 -8.00 0.48
CA ARG A 49 18.96 -7.48 1.63
C ARG A 49 19.85 -8.55 2.27
#